data_AF-A0A937DN28-F1
#
_entry.id   AF-A0A937DN28-F1
#
_cell.length_a   1.000
_cell.length_b   1.000
_cell.length_c   1.000
_cell.angle_alpha   90.00
_cell.angle_beta   90.00
_cell.angle_gamma   90.00
#
_symmetry.space_group_name_H-M   'P 1'
#
loop_
_entity.id
_entity.type
_entity.pdbx_description
1 polymer ?
#
loop_
_entity_poly.entity_id
_entity_poly.type
_entity_poly.pdbx_seq_one_letter_code
_entity_poly.pdbx_strand_id
1 'polypeptide(L)'
;MRTRTAWIALSLLTLPAAAQAGMNFQFQHNLFVAGNMTSSGSDVEGSLAVGGNLNVSNYSVGLLLPNSNGASNSLVVGGNLSFNSGTVWGGNTRYGGTANLANFSSPNGTAAQGTPLNFNAVQSSYQTSSQYLSTLSSVGTVQSQFSTLTMTGTNPTLNVFNLGANAFNGISTIQISAPSSSTVLVNVAGTSNTLQFLGMSLSGGITESRVLYNFHQSTSLTLQGIGFLGSILAPNAQANFNSGVVLGNAAIGNLSGNGQWNSVPFTGDLPVPTPAAGVMTLAALGLVGARRRRA
;
A
#
# COMPACT_ATOMS: atom_id res chain seq x y z
N MET A 1 -20.38 50.90 11.13
CA MET A 1 -19.98 49.47 11.23
C MET A 1 -20.09 48.84 9.85
N ARG A 2 -18.96 48.50 9.21
CA ARG A 2 -18.95 47.77 7.93
C ARG A 2 -18.47 46.35 8.20
N THR A 3 -19.39 45.39 8.15
CA THR A 3 -19.09 43.96 8.24
C THR A 3 -18.42 43.50 6.94
N ARG A 4 -17.17 43.04 7.03
CA ARG A 4 -16.45 42.38 5.94
C ARG A 4 -16.67 40.88 6.06
N THR A 5 -17.50 40.32 5.19
CA THR A 5 -17.62 38.88 4.97
C THR A 5 -16.36 38.41 4.24
N ALA A 6 -15.51 37.65 4.94
CA ALA A 6 -14.38 36.95 4.34
C ALA A 6 -14.91 35.64 3.72
N TRP A 7 -14.79 35.52 2.40
CA TRP A 7 -15.03 34.27 1.70
C TRP A 7 -13.78 33.40 1.81
N ILE A 8 -13.88 32.29 2.54
CA ILE A 8 -12.87 31.23 2.52
C ILE A 8 -13.08 30.46 1.22
N ALA A 9 -12.18 30.61 0.26
CA ALA A 9 -12.16 29.80 -0.94
C ALA A 9 -11.68 28.38 -0.58
N LEU A 10 -12.61 27.43 -0.58
CA LEU A 10 -12.30 26.00 -0.47
C LEU A 10 -11.72 25.55 -1.82
N SER A 11 -10.40 25.44 -1.92
CA SER A 11 -9.75 24.88 -3.11
C SER A 11 -9.99 23.38 -3.16
N LEU A 12 -10.94 22.93 -3.98
CA LEU A 12 -11.02 21.51 -4.37
C LEU A 12 -9.81 21.20 -5.26
N LEU A 13 -8.89 20.36 -4.77
CA LEU A 13 -7.90 19.72 -5.65
C LEU A 13 -8.63 18.74 -6.55
N THR A 14 -8.87 19.12 -7.80
CA THR A 14 -9.37 18.21 -8.83
C THR A 14 -8.18 17.47 -9.45
N LEU A 15 -8.14 16.15 -9.32
CA LEU A 15 -7.21 15.32 -10.10
C LEU A 15 -7.64 15.33 -11.58
N PRO A 16 -6.70 15.37 -12.54
CA PRO A 16 -7.04 15.31 -13.95
C PRO A 16 -7.74 13.99 -14.29
N ALA A 17 -8.72 14.02 -15.20
CA ALA A 17 -9.56 12.87 -15.56
C ALA A 17 -8.75 11.63 -16.06
N ALA A 18 -7.55 11.83 -16.61
CA ALA A 18 -6.64 10.75 -16.99
C ALA A 18 -6.00 10.03 -15.79
N ALA A 19 -5.78 10.73 -14.67
CA ALA A 19 -5.34 10.11 -13.41
C ALA A 19 -6.49 9.34 -12.72
N GLN A 20 -7.72 9.63 -13.11
CA GLN A 20 -8.94 9.10 -12.50
C GLN A 20 -9.45 7.81 -13.16
N ALA A 21 -9.21 7.65 -14.46
CA ALA A 21 -9.59 6.46 -15.24
C ALA A 21 -8.77 5.19 -14.92
N GLY A 22 -7.77 5.27 -14.04
CA GLY A 22 -6.84 4.17 -13.70
C GLY A 22 -6.77 3.80 -12.22
N MET A 23 -7.64 4.35 -11.38
CA MET A 23 -7.59 4.17 -9.91
C MET A 23 -8.32 2.91 -9.44
N ASN A 24 -8.04 1.75 -10.01
CA ASN A 24 -8.39 0.48 -9.36
C ASN A 24 -7.18 0.06 -8.51
N PHE A 25 -7.17 0.48 -7.25
CA PHE A 25 -6.11 0.09 -6.33
C PHE A 25 -6.13 -1.43 -6.16
N GLN A 26 -5.03 -2.07 -6.53
CA GLN A 26 -4.79 -3.48 -6.28
C GLN A 26 -3.29 -3.69 -6.04
N PHE A 27 -2.96 -4.50 -5.04
CA PHE A 27 -1.59 -5.00 -4.91
C PHE A 27 -1.30 -5.99 -6.05
N GLN A 28 -0.27 -5.69 -6.85
CA GLN A 28 0.14 -6.56 -7.94
C GLN A 28 1.01 -7.74 -7.45
N HIS A 29 1.61 -7.57 -6.28
CA HIS A 29 2.53 -8.53 -5.65
C HIS A 29 2.22 -8.61 -4.16
N ASN A 30 2.64 -9.70 -3.51
CA ASN A 30 2.54 -9.79 -2.04
C ASN A 30 3.38 -8.69 -1.39
N LEU A 31 4.59 -8.48 -1.90
CA LEU A 31 5.46 -7.38 -1.50
C LEU A 31 5.98 -6.66 -2.74
N PHE A 32 5.73 -5.36 -2.81
CA PHE A 32 6.30 -4.44 -3.78
C PHE A 32 7.22 -3.45 -3.05
N VAL A 33 8.48 -3.37 -3.46
CA VAL A 33 9.45 -2.38 -3.00
C VAL A 33 9.89 -1.54 -4.19
N ALA A 34 9.64 -0.24 -4.17
CA ALA A 34 9.94 0.62 -5.31
C ALA A 34 11.46 0.79 -5.55
N GLY A 35 12.21 0.93 -4.48
CA GLY A 35 13.67 1.08 -4.45
C GLY A 35 14.36 -0.21 -4.06
N ASN A 36 15.34 -0.10 -3.16
CA ASN A 36 16.19 -1.22 -2.76
C ASN A 36 15.55 -2.04 -1.64
N MET A 37 15.84 -3.35 -1.66
CA MET A 37 15.50 -4.27 -0.58
C MET A 37 16.75 -5.01 -0.10
N THR A 38 16.96 -5.05 1.22
CA THR A 38 17.96 -5.91 1.85
C THR A 38 17.33 -6.72 2.97
N SER A 39 17.40 -8.04 2.91
CA SER A 39 16.79 -8.90 3.92
C SER A 39 17.53 -10.22 4.12
N SER A 40 17.36 -10.85 5.28
CA SER A 40 18.04 -12.11 5.56
C SER A 40 17.25 -13.00 6.53
N GLY A 41 17.30 -14.31 6.32
CA GLY A 41 16.75 -15.30 7.25
C GLY A 41 15.23 -15.27 7.37
N SER A 42 14.54 -15.03 6.25
CA SER A 42 13.09 -14.84 6.23
C SER A 42 12.51 -15.15 4.83
N ASP A 43 11.27 -14.75 4.57
CA ASP A 43 10.56 -15.09 3.35
C ASP A 43 9.45 -14.11 2.99
N VAL A 44 9.07 -14.16 1.71
CA VAL A 44 7.80 -13.68 1.20
C VAL A 44 7.04 -14.90 0.69
N GLU A 45 5.91 -15.24 1.31
CA GLU A 45 5.13 -16.42 0.93
C GLU A 45 4.53 -16.29 -0.47
N GLY A 46 4.17 -15.08 -0.89
CA GLY A 46 3.68 -14.76 -2.23
C GLY A 46 4.74 -14.16 -3.16
N SER A 47 4.30 -13.42 -4.18
CA SER A 47 5.21 -12.81 -5.16
C SER A 47 5.90 -11.55 -4.63
N LEU A 48 7.14 -11.31 -5.07
CA LEU A 48 7.99 -10.18 -4.70
C LEU A 48 8.41 -9.38 -5.94
N ALA A 49 8.24 -8.07 -5.89
CA ALA A 49 8.78 -7.12 -6.87
C ALA A 49 9.65 -6.06 -6.19
N VAL A 50 10.86 -5.84 -6.69
CA VAL A 50 11.84 -4.86 -6.17
C VAL A 50 12.37 -4.00 -7.30
N GLY A 51 12.08 -2.70 -7.32
CA GLY A 51 12.44 -1.84 -8.46
C GLY A 51 13.93 -1.48 -8.52
N GLY A 52 14.58 -1.39 -7.36
CA GLY A 52 16.03 -1.21 -7.24
C GLY A 52 16.79 -2.53 -7.17
N ASN A 53 17.84 -2.56 -6.36
CA ASN A 53 18.65 -3.73 -6.10
C ASN A 53 18.01 -4.59 -5.00
N LEU A 54 18.08 -5.91 -5.19
CA LEU A 54 17.71 -6.90 -4.18
C LEU A 54 18.98 -7.56 -3.65
N ASN A 55 19.18 -7.51 -2.32
CA ASN A 55 20.22 -8.27 -1.64
C ASN A 55 19.61 -9.13 -0.54
N VAL A 56 19.60 -10.44 -0.74
CA VAL A 56 19.03 -11.38 0.23
C VAL A 56 19.93 -12.55 0.56
N SER A 57 19.81 -13.04 1.79
CA SER A 57 20.47 -14.28 2.21
C SER A 57 19.61 -15.18 3.09
N ASN A 58 19.68 -16.50 2.90
CA ASN A 58 18.80 -17.45 3.59
C ASN A 58 17.33 -17.03 3.45
N TYR A 59 16.88 -16.84 2.20
CA TYR A 59 15.61 -16.19 1.90
C TYR A 59 14.75 -17.03 0.94
N SER A 60 13.43 -17.02 1.11
CA SER A 60 12.53 -17.67 0.14
C SER A 60 11.46 -16.74 -0.39
N VAL A 61 11.02 -16.96 -1.63
CA VAL A 61 9.98 -16.15 -2.28
C VAL A 61 8.98 -17.08 -2.93
N GLY A 62 7.69 -16.81 -2.78
CA GLY A 62 6.62 -17.48 -3.50
C GLY A 62 6.32 -18.90 -3.03
N LEU A 63 6.68 -19.27 -1.79
CA LEU A 63 6.49 -20.61 -1.25
C LEU A 63 5.03 -21.10 -1.36
N LEU A 64 4.06 -20.19 -1.20
CA LEU A 64 2.63 -20.48 -1.28
C LEU A 64 2.03 -20.20 -2.67
N LEU A 65 2.84 -19.80 -3.65
CA LEU A 65 2.39 -19.68 -5.03
C LEU A 65 2.31 -21.06 -5.69
N PRO A 66 1.23 -21.34 -6.44
CA PRO A 66 1.15 -22.57 -7.22
C PRO A 66 2.28 -22.62 -8.26
N ASN A 67 2.69 -23.83 -8.65
CA ASN A 67 3.65 -23.98 -9.75
C ASN A 67 3.04 -23.46 -11.07
N SER A 68 3.54 -22.32 -11.52
CA SER A 68 3.10 -21.70 -12.78
C SER A 68 3.67 -22.35 -14.02
N ASN A 69 4.60 -23.30 -13.91
CA ASN A 69 5.34 -23.90 -15.02
C ASN A 69 5.98 -22.83 -15.92
N GLY A 70 6.51 -21.77 -15.30
CA GLY A 70 7.12 -20.63 -16.01
C GLY A 70 6.13 -19.64 -16.65
N ALA A 71 4.83 -19.76 -16.40
CA ALA A 71 3.83 -18.82 -16.92
C ALA A 71 3.78 -17.48 -16.18
N SER A 72 4.20 -17.44 -14.91
CA SER A 72 4.24 -16.23 -14.10
C SER A 72 5.61 -16.00 -13.46
N ASN A 73 5.83 -14.78 -12.98
CA ASN A 73 7.04 -14.41 -12.24
C ASN A 73 6.71 -14.37 -10.75
N SER A 74 7.50 -15.07 -9.94
CA SER A 74 7.41 -14.99 -8.48
C SER A 74 8.33 -13.92 -7.93
N LEU A 75 9.46 -13.66 -8.60
CA LEU A 75 10.40 -12.62 -8.26
C LEU A 75 10.71 -11.76 -9.48
N VAL A 76 10.54 -10.45 -9.34
CA VAL A 76 10.94 -9.45 -10.35
C VAL A 76 11.82 -8.38 -9.71
N VAL A 77 13.02 -8.18 -10.23
CA VAL A 77 13.98 -7.18 -9.76
C VAL A 77 14.32 -6.20 -10.88
N GLY A 78 14.20 -4.90 -10.67
CA GLY A 78 14.52 -3.88 -11.67
C GLY A 78 16.02 -3.62 -11.80
N GLY A 79 16.77 -3.74 -10.70
CA GLY A 79 18.22 -3.57 -10.65
C GLY A 79 19.00 -4.88 -10.56
N ASN A 80 20.09 -4.84 -9.80
CA ASN A 80 20.95 -5.99 -9.56
C ASN A 80 20.31 -6.96 -8.55
N LEU A 81 20.48 -8.25 -8.79
CA LEU A 81 20.02 -9.33 -7.93
C LEU A 81 21.21 -10.00 -7.25
N SER A 82 21.30 -9.91 -5.93
CA SER A 82 22.20 -10.70 -5.09
C SER A 82 21.37 -11.63 -4.23
N PHE A 83 21.47 -12.93 -4.48
CA PHE A 83 20.71 -13.97 -3.78
C PHE A 83 21.67 -15.03 -3.28
N ASN A 84 21.84 -15.12 -1.96
CA ASN A 84 22.78 -16.03 -1.31
C ASN A 84 22.05 -17.02 -0.37
N SER A 85 21.92 -18.27 -0.78
CA SER A 85 21.19 -19.33 -0.08
C SER A 85 19.68 -19.10 -0.04
N GLY A 86 18.94 -19.91 -0.80
CA GLY A 86 17.49 -19.98 -0.73
C GLY A 86 16.80 -20.25 -2.06
N THR A 87 15.48 -20.10 -2.09
CA THR A 87 14.65 -20.62 -3.19
C THR A 87 13.56 -19.63 -3.60
N VAL A 88 13.40 -19.46 -4.91
CA VAL A 88 12.21 -18.83 -5.51
C VAL A 88 11.27 -19.93 -6.01
N TRP A 89 10.09 -20.01 -5.43
CA TRP A 89 9.06 -21.00 -5.72
C TRP A 89 7.99 -20.43 -6.67
N GLY A 90 7.09 -21.29 -7.14
CA GLY A 90 5.90 -20.90 -7.90
C GLY A 90 6.10 -20.40 -9.33
N GLY A 91 7.29 -19.95 -9.72
CA GLY A 91 7.47 -19.35 -11.05
C GLY A 91 8.86 -18.79 -11.31
N ASN A 92 8.94 -17.88 -12.27
CA ASN A 92 10.21 -17.34 -12.74
C ASN A 92 10.81 -16.29 -11.80
N THR A 93 12.13 -16.13 -11.91
CA THR A 93 12.89 -14.99 -11.42
C THR A 93 13.34 -14.12 -12.60
N ARG A 94 13.07 -12.82 -12.53
CA ARG A 94 13.49 -11.84 -13.55
C ARG A 94 14.28 -10.71 -12.90
N TYR A 95 15.36 -10.27 -13.55
CA TYR A 95 16.22 -9.19 -13.04
C TYR A 95 16.67 -8.25 -14.16
N GLY A 96 16.79 -6.94 -13.90
CA GLY A 96 17.18 -5.96 -14.92
C GLY A 96 18.69 -5.79 -15.07
N GLY A 97 19.43 -5.81 -13.96
CA GLY A 97 20.88 -5.63 -13.92
C GLY A 97 21.65 -6.94 -14.00
N THR A 98 22.68 -7.09 -13.17
CA THR A 98 23.45 -8.33 -13.03
C THR A 98 22.85 -9.23 -11.94
N ALA A 99 23.03 -10.55 -12.07
CA ALA A 99 22.68 -11.50 -11.02
C ALA A 99 23.92 -12.18 -10.42
N ASN A 100 24.00 -12.20 -9.08
CA ASN A 100 24.91 -13.01 -8.30
C ASN A 100 24.08 -14.03 -7.49
N LEU A 101 24.08 -15.28 -7.93
CA LEU A 101 23.23 -16.34 -7.40
C LEU A 101 24.10 -17.44 -6.79
N ALA A 102 24.24 -17.43 -5.47
CA ALA A 102 24.99 -18.43 -4.71
C ALA A 102 24.00 -19.30 -3.92
N ASN A 103 24.11 -20.63 -4.03
CA ASN A 103 23.17 -21.57 -3.37
C ASN A 103 21.69 -21.24 -3.63
N PHE A 104 21.40 -20.77 -4.84
CA PHE A 104 20.08 -20.34 -5.29
C PHE A 104 19.35 -21.46 -6.03
N SER A 105 18.05 -21.60 -5.80
CA SER A 105 17.18 -22.53 -6.53
C SER A 105 15.91 -21.85 -7.04
N SER A 106 15.41 -22.31 -8.18
CA SER A 106 14.15 -21.86 -8.78
C SER A 106 13.43 -23.05 -9.45
N PRO A 107 12.93 -24.04 -8.69
CA PRO A 107 12.50 -25.34 -9.22
C PRO A 107 11.29 -25.26 -10.16
N ASN A 108 10.47 -24.21 -10.06
CA ASN A 108 9.21 -24.05 -10.78
C ASN A 108 9.29 -22.99 -11.90
N GLY A 109 10.50 -22.59 -12.30
CA GLY A 109 10.71 -21.56 -13.30
C GLY A 109 12.17 -21.37 -13.67
N THR A 110 12.47 -20.23 -14.28
CA THR A 110 13.84 -19.86 -14.70
C THR A 110 14.26 -18.54 -14.09
N ALA A 111 15.56 -18.38 -13.85
CA ALA A 111 16.18 -17.09 -13.59
C ALA A 111 16.75 -16.54 -14.90
N ALA A 112 16.28 -15.37 -15.36
CA ALA A 112 16.83 -14.73 -16.54
C ALA A 112 16.73 -13.20 -16.46
N GLN A 113 17.59 -12.52 -17.22
CA GLN A 113 17.56 -11.08 -17.33
C GLN A 113 16.30 -10.60 -18.09
N GLY A 114 15.72 -9.48 -17.66
CA GLY A 114 14.56 -8.82 -18.23
C GLY A 114 13.72 -8.11 -17.17
N THR A 115 13.17 -6.94 -17.50
CA THR A 115 12.31 -6.15 -16.59
C THR A 115 10.86 -6.14 -17.08
N PRO A 116 10.04 -7.16 -16.75
CA PRO A 116 8.65 -7.25 -17.21
C PRO A 116 7.71 -6.24 -16.55
N LEU A 117 8.19 -5.41 -15.61
CA LEU A 117 7.38 -4.49 -14.82
C LEU A 117 7.86 -3.04 -14.99
N ASN A 118 6.92 -2.11 -15.23
CA ASN A 118 7.19 -0.68 -15.17
C ASN A 118 7.09 -0.18 -13.72
N PHE A 119 8.19 -0.30 -12.96
CA PHE A 119 8.24 0.06 -11.55
C PHE A 119 7.84 1.52 -11.27
N ASN A 120 8.22 2.45 -12.14
CA ASN A 120 7.87 3.87 -12.00
C ASN A 120 6.36 4.09 -12.10
N ALA A 121 5.69 3.43 -13.05
CA ALA A 121 4.24 3.52 -13.20
C ALA A 121 3.50 2.89 -12.01
N VAL A 122 3.96 1.73 -11.53
CA VAL A 122 3.37 1.05 -10.37
C VAL A 122 3.55 1.89 -9.10
N GLN A 123 4.75 2.41 -8.85
CA GLN A 123 5.01 3.29 -7.71
C GLN A 123 4.14 4.55 -7.78
N SER A 124 4.05 5.20 -8.94
CA SER A 124 3.23 6.40 -9.13
C SER A 124 1.74 6.13 -8.86
N SER A 125 1.25 4.94 -9.25
CA SER A 125 -0.11 4.50 -8.94
C SER A 125 -0.34 4.33 -7.44
N TYR A 126 0.60 3.70 -6.72
CA TYR A 126 0.54 3.57 -5.27
C TYR A 126 0.64 4.91 -4.53
N GLN A 127 1.48 5.84 -4.99
CA GLN A 127 1.56 7.19 -4.45
C GLN A 127 0.24 7.95 -4.64
N THR A 128 -0.33 7.91 -5.85
CA THR A 128 -1.59 8.57 -6.17
C THR A 128 -2.74 8.00 -5.33
N SER A 129 -2.79 6.66 -5.22
CA SER A 129 -3.78 5.96 -4.40
C SER A 129 -3.64 6.32 -2.93
N SER A 130 -2.41 6.30 -2.41
CA SER A 130 -2.10 6.67 -1.02
C SER A 130 -2.54 8.09 -0.68
N GLN A 131 -2.27 9.07 -1.56
CA GLN A 131 -2.72 10.44 -1.37
C GLN A 131 -4.24 10.57 -1.42
N TYR A 132 -4.90 9.96 -2.40
CA TYR A 132 -6.36 10.00 -2.50
C TYR A 132 -7.04 9.40 -1.26
N LEU A 133 -6.62 8.20 -0.83
CA LEU A 133 -7.16 7.52 0.34
C LEU A 133 -7.01 8.37 1.61
N SER A 134 -5.94 9.17 1.71
CA SER A 134 -5.74 10.09 2.84
C SER A 134 -6.74 11.23 2.92
N THR A 135 -7.43 11.55 1.81
CA THR A 135 -8.47 12.60 1.79
C THR A 135 -9.82 12.12 2.29
N LEU A 136 -9.99 10.81 2.49
CA LEU A 136 -11.25 10.25 2.95
C LEU A 136 -11.52 10.65 4.40
N SER A 137 -12.71 11.17 4.65
CA SER A 137 -13.16 11.55 5.98
C SER A 137 -13.24 10.34 6.90
N SER A 138 -12.86 10.53 8.16
CA SER A 138 -12.97 9.47 9.16
C SER A 138 -14.43 9.07 9.39
N VAL A 139 -14.69 7.76 9.42
CA VAL A 139 -15.99 7.14 9.71
C VAL A 139 -15.73 6.00 10.70
N GLY A 140 -16.08 6.24 11.97
CA GLY A 140 -15.79 5.35 13.09
C GLY A 140 -15.30 6.13 14.30
N THR A 141 -14.92 5.44 15.36
CA THR A 141 -14.32 6.03 16.56
C THR A 141 -12.89 5.57 16.75
N VAL A 142 -12.04 6.47 17.25
CA VAL A 142 -10.67 6.17 17.68
C VAL A 142 -10.58 6.53 19.16
N GLN A 143 -10.07 5.61 19.98
CA GLN A 143 -9.86 5.80 21.41
C GLN A 143 -8.47 5.30 21.78
N SER A 144 -7.76 6.08 22.59
CA SER A 144 -6.48 5.67 23.16
C SER A 144 -6.62 5.65 24.68
N GLN A 145 -6.54 4.47 25.28
CA GLN A 145 -6.68 4.29 26.73
C GLN A 145 -5.85 3.10 27.18
N PHE A 146 -5.17 3.21 28.33
CA PHE A 146 -4.39 2.11 28.93
C PHE A 146 -3.41 1.45 27.94
N SER A 147 -2.66 2.26 27.17
CA SER A 147 -1.75 1.82 26.11
C SER A 147 -2.40 1.00 24.98
N THR A 148 -3.72 1.04 24.87
CA THR A 148 -4.49 0.43 23.78
C THR A 148 -5.06 1.50 22.86
N LEU A 149 -4.77 1.38 21.57
CA LEU A 149 -5.40 2.16 20.51
C LEU A 149 -6.55 1.34 19.91
N THR A 150 -7.78 1.69 20.24
CA THR A 150 -8.99 1.03 19.77
C THR A 150 -9.63 1.84 18.64
N MET A 151 -9.88 1.18 17.51
CA MET A 151 -10.60 1.70 16.36
C MET A 151 -11.89 0.90 16.19
N THR A 152 -13.05 1.55 16.27
CA THR A 152 -14.36 0.89 16.16
C THR A 152 -15.15 1.46 15.00
N GLY A 153 -15.47 0.59 14.05
CA GLY A 153 -16.28 0.87 12.88
C GLY A 153 -17.58 0.08 12.92
N THR A 154 -18.67 0.69 12.45
CA THR A 154 -20.00 0.06 12.34
C THR A 154 -20.56 0.14 10.93
N ASN A 155 -19.87 0.81 10.01
CA ASN A 155 -20.29 0.93 8.64
C ASN A 155 -20.12 -0.43 7.93
N PRO A 156 -21.17 -0.96 7.27
CA PRO A 156 -21.11 -2.28 6.64
C PRO A 156 -20.23 -2.33 5.38
N THR A 157 -19.85 -1.17 4.82
CA THR A 157 -19.05 -1.06 3.60
C THR A 157 -17.63 -0.54 3.86
N LEU A 158 -17.48 0.63 4.48
CA LEU A 158 -16.18 1.27 4.66
C LEU A 158 -16.07 1.99 6.01
N ASN A 159 -15.04 1.66 6.77
CA ASN A 159 -14.67 2.31 8.02
C ASN A 159 -13.31 2.97 7.84
N VAL A 160 -13.24 4.29 8.09
CA VAL A 160 -12.03 5.09 7.86
C VAL A 160 -11.57 5.69 9.18
N PHE A 161 -10.32 5.43 9.55
CA PHE A 161 -9.71 5.98 10.76
C PHE A 161 -8.52 6.86 10.37
N ASN A 162 -8.59 8.14 10.70
CA ASN A 162 -7.51 9.09 10.43
C ASN A 162 -6.71 9.31 11.72
N LEU A 163 -5.47 8.82 11.75
CA LEU A 163 -4.56 8.87 12.89
C LEU A 163 -3.53 10.00 12.71
N GLY A 164 -3.27 10.74 13.79
CA GLY A 164 -2.21 11.74 13.82
C GLY A 164 -0.81 11.11 13.92
N ALA A 165 0.24 11.93 13.68
CA ALA A 165 1.63 11.49 13.66
C ALA A 165 2.14 10.80 14.95
N ASN A 166 1.48 11.07 16.08
CA ASN A 166 1.86 10.53 17.39
C ASN A 166 0.93 9.40 17.87
N ALA A 167 0.06 8.87 17.00
CA ALA A 167 -0.99 7.94 17.41
C ALA A 167 -0.47 6.63 18.04
N PHE A 168 0.77 6.24 17.75
CA PHE A 168 1.38 5.02 18.28
C PHE A 168 2.26 5.25 19.51
N ASN A 169 2.44 6.51 19.96
CA ASN A 169 3.29 6.81 21.11
C ASN A 169 2.69 6.21 22.39
N GLY A 170 3.46 5.35 23.06
CA GLY A 170 3.02 4.69 24.30
C GLY A 170 1.95 3.60 24.09
N ILE A 171 1.71 3.18 22.84
CA ILE A 171 0.76 2.12 22.51
C ILE A 171 1.47 0.76 22.52
N SER A 172 0.92 -0.19 23.28
CA SER A 172 1.34 -1.59 23.31
C SER A 172 0.31 -2.52 22.66
N THR A 173 -0.88 -2.02 22.31
CA THR A 173 -1.93 -2.82 21.66
C THR A 173 -2.75 -1.99 20.68
N ILE A 174 -2.97 -2.51 19.47
CA ILE A 174 -3.92 -1.97 18.50
C ILE A 174 -5.10 -2.93 18.37
N GLN A 175 -6.32 -2.40 18.50
CA GLN A 175 -7.53 -3.19 18.35
C GLN A 175 -8.41 -2.55 17.27
N ILE A 176 -8.84 -3.36 16.29
CA ILE A 176 -9.81 -2.93 15.29
C ILE A 176 -11.06 -3.79 15.43
N SER A 177 -12.22 -3.14 15.51
CA SER A 177 -13.52 -3.80 15.46
C SER A 177 -14.32 -3.25 14.28
N ALA A 178 -14.76 -4.11 13.36
CA ALA A 178 -15.57 -3.72 12.21
C ALA A 178 -16.38 -4.92 11.67
N PRO A 179 -17.49 -4.68 10.94
CA PRO A 179 -18.26 -5.75 10.31
C PRO A 179 -17.44 -6.59 9.32
N SER A 180 -17.71 -7.89 9.23
CA SER A 180 -16.94 -8.86 8.41
C SER A 180 -16.86 -8.55 6.92
N SER A 181 -17.92 -7.96 6.34
CA SER A 181 -17.95 -7.58 4.92
C SER A 181 -17.35 -6.20 4.64
N SER A 182 -17.07 -5.41 5.67
CA SER A 182 -16.59 -4.03 5.50
C SER A 182 -15.11 -3.98 5.16
N THR A 183 -14.65 -2.84 4.66
CA THR A 183 -13.23 -2.50 4.53
C THR A 183 -12.82 -1.57 5.66
N VAL A 184 -11.64 -1.78 6.21
CA VAL A 184 -11.01 -0.84 7.14
C VAL A 184 -9.84 -0.15 6.46
N LEU A 185 -9.89 1.18 6.43
CA LEU A 185 -8.79 2.04 6.01
C LEU A 185 -8.27 2.82 7.23
N VAL A 186 -7.00 2.64 7.56
CA VAL A 186 -6.30 3.42 8.59
C VAL A 186 -5.32 4.37 7.91
N ASN A 187 -5.68 5.64 7.80
CA ASN A 187 -4.77 6.67 7.32
C ASN A 187 -3.87 7.12 8.47
N VAL A 188 -2.56 7.11 8.26
CA VAL A 188 -1.57 7.48 9.27
C VAL A 188 -0.78 8.68 8.77
N ALA A 189 -0.95 9.81 9.45
CA ALA A 189 -0.17 11.01 9.21
C ALA A 189 1.24 10.91 9.82
N GLY A 190 2.11 11.85 9.45
CA GLY A 190 3.47 11.94 9.98
C GLY A 190 4.53 11.37 9.02
N THR A 191 5.70 11.99 9.03
CA THR A 191 6.84 11.61 8.17
C THR A 191 7.67 10.46 8.74
N SER A 192 7.54 10.19 10.05
CA SER A 192 8.21 9.10 10.75
C SER A 192 7.20 8.38 11.63
N ASN A 193 7.02 7.08 11.38
CA ASN A 193 6.09 6.24 12.12
C ASN A 193 6.83 5.02 12.68
N THR A 194 6.54 4.65 13.92
CA THR A 194 7.16 3.51 14.59
C THR A 194 6.11 2.66 15.27
N LEU A 195 6.07 1.38 14.92
CA LEU A 195 5.22 0.37 15.54
C LEU A 195 6.14 -0.76 16.00
N GLN A 196 6.34 -0.84 17.30
CA GLN A 196 7.29 -1.79 17.87
C GLN A 196 6.75 -2.44 19.12
N PHE A 197 6.98 -3.75 19.25
CA PHE A 197 6.65 -4.53 20.45
C PHE A 197 5.20 -4.38 20.91
N LEU A 198 4.27 -4.31 19.95
CA LEU A 198 2.84 -4.18 20.21
C LEU A 198 2.06 -5.38 19.70
N GLY A 199 0.94 -5.67 20.36
CA GLY A 199 -0.05 -6.65 19.93
C GLY A 199 -1.09 -6.04 19.00
N MET A 200 -1.65 -6.85 18.09
CA MET A 200 -2.76 -6.46 17.23
C MET A 200 -3.89 -7.48 17.34
N SER A 201 -5.15 -7.02 17.36
CA SER A 201 -6.31 -7.91 17.34
C SER A 201 -7.46 -7.33 16.52
N LEU A 202 -8.17 -8.20 15.82
CA LEU A 202 -9.35 -7.88 15.03
C LEU A 202 -10.61 -8.49 15.67
N SER A 203 -11.73 -7.78 15.62
CA SER A 203 -13.03 -8.23 16.16
C SER A 203 -14.20 -7.71 15.31
N GLY A 204 -15.42 -8.15 15.61
CA GLY A 204 -16.61 -7.79 14.81
C GLY A 204 -16.75 -8.58 13.50
N GLY A 205 -15.83 -9.51 13.25
CA GLY A 205 -15.80 -10.39 12.08
C GLY A 205 -14.88 -9.91 10.95
N ILE A 206 -14.28 -8.72 11.05
CA ILE A 206 -13.26 -8.25 10.11
C ILE A 206 -12.01 -9.14 10.17
N THR A 207 -11.37 -9.33 9.02
CA THR A 207 -10.10 -10.07 8.87
C THR A 207 -9.02 -9.17 8.30
N GLU A 208 -7.76 -9.53 8.49
CA GLU A 208 -6.58 -8.77 8.05
C GLU A 208 -6.54 -8.56 6.53
N SER A 209 -7.15 -9.47 5.76
CA SER A 209 -7.35 -9.33 4.30
C SER A 209 -8.23 -8.14 3.90
N ARG A 210 -8.92 -7.48 4.85
CA ARG A 210 -9.78 -6.31 4.60
C ARG A 210 -9.32 -5.05 5.34
N VAL A 211 -8.11 -5.06 5.91
CA VAL A 211 -7.51 -3.92 6.61
C VAL A 211 -6.35 -3.37 5.79
N LEU A 212 -6.38 -2.06 5.48
CA LEU A 212 -5.29 -1.34 4.84
C LEU A 212 -4.79 -0.20 5.73
N TYR A 213 -3.49 -0.19 6.01
CA TYR A 213 -2.79 0.93 6.65
C TYR A 213 -2.12 1.78 5.58
N ASN A 214 -2.55 3.03 5.46
CA ASN A 214 -2.06 3.99 4.50
C ASN A 214 -1.16 5.02 5.18
N PHE A 215 0.15 4.82 5.09
CA PHE A 215 1.19 5.69 5.62
C PHE A 215 1.55 6.78 4.60
N HIS A 216 0.58 7.65 4.30
CA HIS A 216 0.59 8.55 3.14
C HIS A 216 1.65 9.67 3.18
N GLN A 217 2.20 9.96 4.36
CA GLN A 217 3.27 10.95 4.55
C GLN A 217 4.62 10.33 4.94
N SER A 218 4.65 9.05 5.27
CA SER A 218 5.84 8.42 5.84
C SER A 218 6.99 8.41 4.86
N THR A 219 8.12 8.93 5.34
CA THR A 219 9.45 8.79 4.74
C THR A 219 10.31 7.81 5.54
N SER A 220 9.96 7.57 6.82
CA SER A 220 10.55 6.56 7.69
C SER A 220 9.44 5.73 8.32
N LEU A 221 9.57 4.40 8.27
CA LEU A 221 8.65 3.46 8.90
C LEU A 221 9.45 2.38 9.64
N THR A 222 9.27 2.26 10.94
CA THR A 222 9.86 1.16 11.73
C THR A 222 8.77 0.19 12.15
N LEU A 223 8.97 -1.08 11.82
CA LEU A 223 8.19 -2.21 12.29
C LEU A 223 9.13 -3.15 13.05
N GLN A 224 8.85 -3.43 14.32
CA GLN A 224 9.75 -4.28 15.11
C GLN A 224 9.00 -5.16 16.10
N GLY A 225 9.34 -6.45 16.19
CA GLY A 225 8.78 -7.29 17.26
C GLY A 225 7.25 -7.41 17.18
N ILE A 226 6.68 -7.42 15.96
CA ILE A 226 5.25 -7.24 15.72
C ILE A 226 4.69 -8.32 14.80
N GLY A 227 3.52 -8.85 15.15
CA GLY A 227 2.64 -9.58 14.24
C GLY A 227 1.62 -8.60 13.64
N PHE A 228 1.94 -8.04 12.49
CA PHE A 228 1.16 -6.97 11.86
C PHE A 228 -0.04 -7.55 11.11
N LEU A 229 -1.25 -7.16 11.50
CA LEU A 229 -2.50 -7.61 10.90
C LEU A 229 -3.02 -6.56 9.92
N GLY A 230 -2.81 -6.79 8.62
CA GLY A 230 -3.32 -5.95 7.55
C GLY A 230 -2.28 -5.64 6.48
N SER A 231 -2.75 -5.04 5.40
CA SER A 231 -1.89 -4.61 4.30
C SER A 231 -1.31 -3.22 4.54
N ILE A 232 -0.13 -2.94 3.95
CA ILE A 232 0.64 -1.70 4.17
C ILE A 232 0.81 -0.96 2.84
N LEU A 233 0.41 0.31 2.80
CA LEU A 233 0.68 1.24 1.72
C LEU A 233 1.56 2.37 2.25
N ALA A 234 2.86 2.29 1.99
CA ALA A 234 3.89 3.24 2.43
C ALA A 234 4.86 3.56 1.27
N PRO A 235 4.36 4.07 0.12
CA PRO A 235 5.10 4.09 -1.15
C PRO A 235 6.33 5.00 -1.16
N ASN A 236 6.49 5.87 -0.15
CA ASN A 236 7.60 6.82 -0.02
C ASN A 236 8.54 6.47 1.15
N ALA A 237 8.21 5.45 1.95
CA ALA A 237 8.93 5.19 3.18
C ALA A 237 10.21 4.37 2.94
N GLN A 238 11.28 4.73 3.65
CA GLN A 238 12.33 3.79 4.02
C GLN A 238 11.84 3.00 5.23
N ALA A 239 11.49 1.74 4.99
CA ALA A 239 11.00 0.84 6.02
C ALA A 239 12.13 -0.01 6.62
N ASN A 240 12.16 -0.09 7.94
CA ASN A 240 12.97 -1.04 8.70
C ASN A 240 12.04 -2.04 9.37
N PHE A 241 12.08 -3.31 8.96
CA PHE A 241 11.21 -4.35 9.49
C PHE A 241 12.01 -5.49 10.10
N ASN A 242 12.00 -5.60 11.42
CA ASN A 242 12.80 -6.58 12.15
C ASN A 242 11.97 -7.44 13.11
N SER A 243 12.30 -8.73 13.19
CA SER A 243 11.76 -9.65 14.20
C SER A 243 10.22 -9.64 14.25
N GLY A 244 9.55 -9.78 13.11
CA GLY A 244 8.10 -9.76 13.04
C GLY A 244 7.57 -10.42 11.77
N VAL A 245 6.25 -10.46 11.67
CA VAL A 245 5.53 -10.96 10.50
C VAL A 245 4.44 -9.97 10.09
N VAL A 246 4.28 -9.73 8.80
CA VAL A 246 3.12 -9.02 8.24
C VAL A 246 2.20 -10.06 7.61
N LEU A 247 0.93 -10.06 8.02
CA LEU A 247 -0.14 -10.81 7.38
C LEU A 247 -0.93 -9.85 6.48
N GLY A 248 -0.50 -9.75 5.22
CA GLY A 248 -1.05 -8.79 4.28
C GLY A 248 -0.19 -8.58 3.05
N ASN A 249 -0.66 -7.72 2.15
CA ASN A 249 0.18 -7.19 1.07
C ASN A 249 0.92 -5.93 1.50
N ALA A 250 2.00 -5.57 0.81
CA ALA A 250 2.68 -4.30 1.04
C ALA A 250 3.23 -3.64 -0.22
N ALA A 251 3.18 -2.31 -0.25
CA ALA A 251 3.83 -1.46 -1.23
C ALA A 251 4.66 -0.40 -0.48
N ILE A 252 5.97 -0.48 -0.61
CA ILE A 252 6.95 0.25 0.22
C ILE A 252 7.96 0.96 -0.67
N GLY A 253 8.49 2.10 -0.22
CA GLY A 253 9.58 2.81 -0.90
C GLY A 253 10.89 2.01 -0.93
N ASN A 254 11.53 1.82 0.23
CA ASN A 254 12.72 0.98 0.40
C ASN A 254 12.53 0.07 1.62
N LEU A 255 13.17 -1.09 1.64
CA LEU A 255 13.00 -2.05 2.74
C LEU A 255 14.35 -2.59 3.22
N SER A 256 14.54 -2.60 4.54
CA SER A 256 15.62 -3.36 5.17
C SER A 256 15.16 -4.10 6.43
N GLY A 257 15.83 -5.20 6.75
CA GLY A 257 15.59 -5.98 7.98
C GLY A 257 15.24 -7.44 7.71
N ASN A 258 14.79 -8.17 8.74
CA ASN A 258 14.57 -9.62 8.69
C ASN A 258 13.12 -10.06 8.98
N GLY A 259 12.14 -9.16 8.83
CA GLY A 259 10.73 -9.52 9.00
C GLY A 259 10.16 -10.33 7.83
N GLN A 260 9.18 -11.17 8.16
CA GLN A 260 8.50 -12.10 7.25
C GLN A 260 7.23 -11.51 6.64
N TRP A 261 6.89 -11.93 5.42
CA TRP A 261 5.70 -11.48 4.70
C TRP A 261 4.81 -12.67 4.35
N ASN A 262 3.70 -12.82 5.08
CA ASN A 262 2.74 -13.89 4.84
C ASN A 262 1.70 -13.47 3.81
N SER A 263 1.31 -14.43 2.98
CA SER A 263 0.45 -14.22 1.82
C SER A 263 -1.01 -14.16 2.24
N VAL A 264 -1.44 -12.98 2.70
CA VAL A 264 -2.86 -12.65 2.87
C VAL A 264 -3.24 -11.52 1.90
N PRO A 265 -3.82 -11.86 0.73
CA PRO A 265 -4.21 -10.85 -0.25
C PRO A 265 -5.24 -9.87 0.32
N PHE A 266 -5.04 -8.58 0.04
CA PHE A 266 -6.02 -7.55 0.31
C PHE A 266 -7.21 -7.73 -0.64
N THR A 267 -8.40 -7.86 -0.06
CA THR A 267 -9.68 -8.07 -0.76
C THR A 267 -10.69 -6.99 -0.41
N GLY A 268 -10.27 -5.95 0.35
CA GLY A 268 -11.13 -4.84 0.72
C GLY A 268 -11.53 -3.98 -0.48
N ASP A 269 -12.76 -3.49 -0.44
CA ASP A 269 -13.30 -2.53 -1.42
C ASP A 269 -12.94 -1.11 -0.97
N LEU A 270 -12.13 -0.42 -1.76
CA LEU A 270 -11.77 0.98 -1.54
C LEU A 270 -12.51 1.86 -2.53
N PRO A 271 -12.91 3.08 -2.12
CA PRO A 271 -13.52 4.01 -3.05
C PRO A 271 -12.51 4.39 -4.12
N VAL A 272 -13.02 4.63 -5.32
CA VAL A 272 -12.26 5.20 -6.42
C VAL A 272 -12.67 6.66 -6.59
N PRO A 273 -11.76 7.57 -6.97
CA PRO A 273 -12.12 8.96 -7.17
C PRO A 273 -13.24 9.04 -8.23
N THR A 274 -14.38 9.65 -7.91
CA THR A 274 -15.47 9.86 -8.87
C THR A 274 -15.06 10.87 -9.94
N PRO A 275 -15.05 10.51 -11.25
CA PRO A 275 -14.72 11.44 -12.33
C PRO A 275 -15.40 12.78 -12.08
N ALA A 276 -14.65 13.88 -12.16
CA ALA A 276 -15.21 15.22 -12.03
C ALA A 276 -16.17 15.50 -13.20
N ALA A 277 -17.39 14.96 -13.12
CA ALA A 277 -18.48 15.19 -14.04
C ALA A 277 -19.07 16.57 -13.69
N GLY A 278 -18.41 17.65 -14.08
CA GLY A 278 -18.84 18.96 -13.61
C GLY A 278 -18.20 20.21 -14.21
N VAL A 279 -17.93 20.29 -15.52
CA VAL A 279 -17.90 21.59 -16.27
C VAL A 279 -18.39 21.49 -17.74
N MET A 280 -18.65 20.29 -18.30
CA MET A 280 -19.06 20.15 -19.71
C MET A 280 -20.52 20.56 -20.04
N THR A 281 -21.27 21.16 -19.12
CA THR A 281 -22.71 21.47 -19.28
C THR A 281 -23.10 22.94 -19.18
N LEU A 282 -22.22 23.90 -19.48
CA LEU A 282 -22.63 25.32 -19.65
C LEU A 282 -22.08 26.04 -20.90
N ALA A 283 -21.23 25.42 -21.72
CA ALA A 283 -20.79 26.01 -22.99
C ALA A 283 -21.76 25.78 -24.17
N ALA A 284 -22.72 24.85 -24.05
CA ALA A 284 -23.61 24.47 -25.15
C ALA A 284 -24.96 25.22 -25.19
N LEU A 285 -25.30 26.04 -24.19
CA LEU A 285 -26.52 26.86 -24.17
C LEU A 285 -26.26 28.37 -24.37
N GLY A 286 -24.99 28.79 -24.43
CA GLY A 286 -24.60 30.20 -24.64
C GLY A 286 -24.57 30.66 -26.11
N LEU A 287 -24.68 29.75 -27.09
CA LEU A 287 -24.48 30.09 -28.51
C LEU A 287 -25.74 30.13 -29.39
N VAL A 288 -26.95 30.01 -28.82
CA VAL A 288 -28.22 30.06 -29.59
C VAL A 288 -29.03 31.34 -29.31
N GLY A 289 -28.57 32.22 -28.41
CA GLY A 289 -29.33 33.41 -27.98
C GLY A 289 -29.08 34.72 -28.74
N ALA A 290 -28.11 34.80 -29.67
CA ALA A 290 -27.71 36.08 -30.26
C ALA A 290 -27.88 36.14 -31.79
N ARG A 291 -29.10 35.90 -32.30
CA ARG A 291 -29.53 36.47 -33.59
C ARG A 291 -30.99 36.89 -33.53
N ARG A 292 -31.24 38.11 -33.05
CA ARG A 292 -32.38 38.95 -33.44
C ARG A 292 -32.15 40.42 -33.05
N ARG A 293 -32.42 41.32 -34.02
CA ARG A 293 -32.49 42.80 -33.99
C ARG A 293 -31.13 43.49 -34.15
N ARG A 294 -30.87 44.43 -35.06
CA ARG A 294 -31.59 45.43 -35.89
C ARG A 294 -30.62 45.80 -37.04
N ALA A 295 -30.91 46.48 -38.15
CA ALA A 295 -32.05 47.19 -38.73
C ALA A 295 -31.88 47.06 -40.26
#